data_AF-A0AAU4YI40-F1
#
_entry.id   AF-A0AAU4YI40-F1
#
_cell.length_a   1.000
_cell.length_b   1.000
_cell.length_c   1.000
_cell.angle_alpha   90.00
_cell.angle_beta   90.00
_cell.angle_gamma   90.00
#
_symmetry.space_group_name_H-M   'P 1'
#
loop_
_entity.id
_entity.type
_entity.pdbx_description
1 polymer ?
#
loop_
_entity_poly.entity_id
_entity_poly.type
_entity_poly.pdbx_seq_one_letter_code
_entity_poly.pdbx_strand_id
1 'polypeptide(L)'
;MAEDSRSTLDRRRFVRLAGGAVLGSALAGAGAGTAQAVIGAPALPPPLGHPHQPQVPPVPPLPDQLSGGKVTPPAPSLRVPYAQGTPAPAAVREALPDTPPFTFRTSGYTAADLPEQLRPWRDRPTAWAAVTPDTAHTYLDPAGVIKYRPSRSAAGYDQPVTQIQFGLGCVAAHRTAGDPDRKALFLKRAKAQAHRLIDNRVESRGAWYFPYPFDFTHSTHSGISYRAPWYSGMAQGEAISLFIQLSQLDGVTAAERTLYRTAADGAFASLLRGDDAAPWVVNRDSEGHLWIQEYPVDAPGTSDCTYNGMIFAMFGLWDYVRATGNALAAQLYDGACTTVDHYFPTLRNRQWASHYCLTHRIPTPSYHQHHINLYRQLHWQTGSPRFAHMSDLLTDDFPAGQLPADSPVVLAAGTHTLYRYDTNTDGDFLASKGDAELARRTVSLSRATRATASRRRRIMGRGVAYRIDTGPYAGWWVGEAFPKSYLLGEYLPSVYRPQRSLVFPAGTGVVCRRFGRDRAVAATRTVTFAKPSRAPFDRRSVVNGRPMCRIAAGALKGFWVFAGDVVTDGR
;
A
#
# COMPACT_ATOMS: atom_id res chain seq x y z
N MET A 1 -6.22 -33.73 55.27
CA MET A 1 -7.65 -33.63 55.62
C MET A 1 -8.40 -33.34 54.34
N ALA A 2 -8.70 -34.40 53.59
CA ALA A 2 -10.00 -35.08 53.53
C ALA A 2 -10.83 -34.45 52.39
N GLU A 3 -10.85 -35.10 51.21
CA GLU A 3 -11.92 -36.00 50.71
C GLU A 3 -13.13 -35.19 50.19
N ASP A 4 -13.91 -35.56 49.18
CA ASP A 4 -13.92 -36.59 48.13
C ASP A 4 -15.21 -36.31 47.29
N SER A 5 -15.39 -37.05 46.20
CA SER A 5 -16.61 -37.30 45.41
C SER A 5 -16.89 -36.32 44.24
N ARG A 6 -16.76 -36.72 42.97
CA ARG A 6 -17.39 -37.80 42.15
C ARG A 6 -18.84 -37.55 41.77
N SER A 7 -19.08 -37.43 40.45
CA SER A 7 -20.26 -37.91 39.71
C SER A 7 -20.02 -37.63 38.21
N THR A 8 -19.41 -38.52 37.41
CA THR A 8 -20.01 -39.59 36.58
C THR A 8 -21.32 -39.24 35.87
N LEU A 9 -21.31 -39.21 34.52
CA LEU A 9 -22.03 -40.20 33.70
C LEU A 9 -21.75 -40.03 32.19
N ASP A 10 -21.21 -41.11 31.64
CA ASP A 10 -21.08 -41.49 30.24
C ASP A 10 -22.39 -42.14 29.77
N ARG A 11 -22.77 -41.98 28.48
CA ARG A 11 -23.08 -43.09 27.53
C ARG A 11 -24.00 -42.73 26.34
N ARG A 12 -23.40 -42.81 25.16
CA ARG A 12 -23.72 -43.70 24.00
C ARG A 12 -25.12 -43.69 23.32
N ARG A 13 -25.03 -43.42 22.00
CA ARG A 13 -25.38 -44.27 20.82
C ARG A 13 -26.84 -44.37 20.27
N PHE A 14 -26.90 -44.09 18.95
CA PHE A 14 -27.56 -44.82 17.82
C PHE A 14 -29.10 -44.82 17.63
N VAL A 15 -29.53 -44.47 16.39
CA VAL A 15 -30.28 -45.28 15.37
C VAL A 15 -31.20 -44.40 14.48
N ARG A 16 -30.91 -44.51 13.17
CA ARG A 16 -31.67 -44.43 11.89
C ARG A 16 -33.21 -44.36 11.79
N LEU A 17 -33.59 -43.96 10.54
CA LEU A 17 -34.81 -44.19 9.71
C LEU A 17 -35.91 -43.12 9.84
N ALA A 18 -36.64 -42.66 8.82
CA ALA A 18 -36.86 -42.93 7.38
C ALA A 18 -37.39 -41.60 6.75
N GLY A 19 -37.64 -41.35 5.45
CA GLY A 19 -37.79 -42.11 4.20
C GLY A 19 -38.37 -41.18 3.10
N GLY A 20 -38.46 -41.69 1.85
CA GLY A 20 -39.24 -41.10 0.72
C GLY A 20 -38.38 -40.66 -0.49
N ALA A 21 -38.07 -41.55 -1.45
CA ALA A 21 -38.80 -41.90 -2.69
C ALA A 21 -38.54 -40.92 -3.87
N VAL A 22 -37.69 -41.23 -4.87
CA VAL A 22 -37.81 -42.11 -6.07
C VAL A 22 -38.24 -41.34 -7.34
N LEU A 23 -37.35 -41.34 -8.34
CA LEU A 23 -37.52 -41.50 -9.81
C LEU A 23 -36.18 -41.05 -10.45
N GLY A 24 -35.44 -41.80 -11.26
CA GLY A 24 -35.71 -43.02 -12.00
C GLY A 24 -35.50 -42.76 -13.50
N SER A 25 -34.29 -42.98 -14.02
CA SER A 25 -34.07 -43.37 -15.43
C SER A 25 -32.61 -43.77 -15.65
N ALA A 26 -32.42 -45.07 -15.85
CA ALA A 26 -31.20 -45.74 -16.22
C ALA A 26 -30.96 -45.66 -17.74
N LEU A 27 -29.69 -45.71 -18.16
CA LEU A 27 -29.30 -46.35 -19.40
C LEU A 27 -28.03 -47.17 -19.14
N ALA A 28 -28.17 -48.47 -19.38
CA ALA A 28 -27.16 -49.50 -19.27
C ALA A 28 -26.29 -49.58 -20.53
N GLY A 29 -25.09 -50.11 -20.38
CA GLY A 29 -24.21 -50.45 -21.49
C GLY A 29 -22.90 -51.04 -20.98
N ALA A 30 -22.95 -52.30 -20.56
CA ALA A 30 -21.79 -53.08 -20.15
C ALA A 30 -20.94 -53.50 -21.36
N GLY A 31 -19.62 -53.44 -21.21
CA GLY A 31 -18.66 -54.08 -22.09
C GLY A 31 -17.45 -54.50 -21.26
N ALA A 32 -17.41 -55.78 -20.86
CA ALA A 32 -16.28 -56.38 -20.17
C ALA A 32 -15.18 -56.71 -21.19
N GLY A 33 -13.96 -56.21 -20.94
CA GLY A 33 -12.76 -56.58 -21.67
C GLY A 33 -11.59 -56.62 -20.70
N THR A 34 -11.10 -57.83 -20.43
CA THR A 34 -9.89 -58.10 -19.65
C THR A 34 -8.66 -57.56 -20.37
N ALA A 35 -7.90 -56.65 -19.74
CA ALA A 35 -6.53 -56.35 -20.17
C ALA A 35 -5.63 -55.98 -18.99
N GLN A 36 -4.47 -56.62 -19.01
CA GLN A 36 -3.35 -56.62 -18.09
C GLN A 36 -2.86 -55.24 -17.66
N ALA A 37 -2.25 -55.21 -16.48
CA ALA A 37 -1.52 -54.08 -15.93
C ALA A 37 -0.41 -53.59 -16.88
N VAL A 38 -0.53 -52.33 -17.31
CA VAL A 38 0.57 -51.58 -17.92
C VAL A 38 0.93 -50.45 -16.96
N ILE A 39 2.14 -50.55 -16.41
CA ILE A 39 2.82 -49.48 -15.68
C ILE A 39 3.24 -48.43 -16.71
N GLY A 40 2.73 -47.19 -16.58
CA GLY A 40 3.35 -46.00 -17.18
C GLY A 40 2.45 -45.10 -18.03
N ALA A 41 2.01 -43.99 -17.43
CA ALA A 41 1.92 -42.68 -18.11
C ALA A 41 1.93 -41.58 -17.03
N PRO A 42 2.82 -40.57 -17.09
CA PRO A 42 2.77 -39.44 -16.17
C PRO A 42 1.48 -38.65 -16.41
N ALA A 43 0.78 -38.31 -15.33
CA ALA A 43 -0.43 -37.50 -15.39
C ALA A 43 -0.12 -36.16 -16.10
N LEU A 44 -0.88 -35.85 -17.14
CA LEU A 44 -0.85 -34.53 -17.76
C LEU A 44 -1.22 -33.48 -16.70
N PRO A 45 -0.41 -32.41 -16.55
CA PRO A 45 -0.76 -31.34 -15.63
C PRO A 45 -2.07 -30.69 -16.08
N PRO A 46 -2.90 -30.21 -15.14
CA PRO A 46 -4.16 -29.55 -15.47
C PRO A 46 -3.90 -28.34 -16.40
N PRO A 47 -4.85 -27.99 -17.28
CA PRO A 47 -4.68 -26.88 -18.20
C PRO A 47 -4.43 -25.59 -17.41
N LEU A 48 -3.25 -25.01 -17.64
CA LEU A 48 -2.86 -23.74 -17.06
C LEU A 48 -3.87 -22.67 -17.48
N GLY A 49 -4.51 -22.05 -16.48
CA GLY A 49 -5.43 -20.95 -16.64
C GLY A 49 -4.82 -19.78 -17.42
N HIS A 50 -5.72 -18.91 -17.90
CA HIS A 50 -5.42 -17.70 -18.67
C HIS A 50 -4.17 -16.96 -18.17
N PRO A 51 -3.36 -16.35 -19.08
CA PRO A 51 -2.15 -15.64 -18.68
C PRO A 51 -2.51 -14.54 -17.68
N HIS A 52 -2.10 -14.74 -16.42
CA HIS A 52 -2.22 -13.74 -15.36
C HIS A 52 -1.62 -12.43 -15.87
N GLN A 53 -2.43 -11.36 -15.89
CA GLN A 53 -1.84 -10.02 -15.89
C GLN A 53 -0.89 -9.94 -14.70
N PRO A 54 0.36 -9.52 -14.89
CA PRO A 54 1.29 -9.43 -13.78
C PRO A 54 0.77 -8.38 -12.81
N GLN A 55 0.34 -8.88 -11.65
CA GLN A 55 -0.16 -8.07 -10.57
C GLN A 55 1.03 -7.30 -9.98
N VAL A 56 0.87 -5.97 -9.87
CA VAL A 56 1.74 -5.15 -9.03
C VAL A 56 1.79 -5.81 -7.65
N PRO A 57 2.95 -5.86 -6.97
CA PRO A 57 3.04 -6.45 -5.65
C PRO A 57 1.93 -5.91 -4.75
N PRO A 58 1.23 -6.78 -3.99
CA PRO A 58 0.19 -6.31 -3.09
C PRO A 58 0.81 -5.29 -2.13
N VAL A 59 0.14 -4.15 -2.00
CA VAL A 59 0.50 -3.17 -0.98
C VAL A 59 0.25 -3.84 0.37
N PRO A 60 1.22 -3.82 1.31
CA PRO A 60 0.97 -4.38 2.63
C PRO A 60 -0.23 -3.67 3.28
N PRO A 61 -0.90 -4.29 4.27
CA PRO A 61 -1.90 -3.58 5.06
C PRO A 61 -1.35 -2.26 5.58
N LEU A 62 -2.21 -1.24 5.63
CA LEU A 62 -1.83 0.03 6.26
C LEU A 62 -1.41 -0.26 7.70
N PRO A 63 -0.23 0.20 8.14
CA PRO A 63 0.17 0.06 9.53
C PRO A 63 -0.82 0.81 10.42
N ASP A 64 -0.97 0.33 11.65
CA ASP A 64 -1.66 1.09 12.68
C ASP A 64 -0.92 2.42 12.87
N GLN A 65 -1.63 3.53 12.65
CA GLN A 65 -1.07 4.89 12.74
C GLN A 65 -0.60 5.21 14.16
N LEU A 66 -1.16 4.53 15.17
CA LEU A 66 -0.80 4.73 16.58
C LEU A 66 0.22 3.68 17.05
N SER A 67 0.71 2.82 16.16
CA SER A 67 1.69 1.79 16.48
C SER A 67 2.96 2.40 17.06
N GLY A 68 3.46 1.82 18.16
CA GLY A 68 4.64 2.34 18.85
C GLY A 68 4.37 3.55 19.76
N GLY A 69 3.15 4.11 19.74
CA GLY A 69 2.74 5.15 20.67
C GLY A 69 1.84 4.64 21.80
N LYS A 70 1.61 5.53 22.78
CA LYS A 70 0.75 5.30 23.94
C LYS A 70 -0.51 6.14 23.80
N VAL A 71 -1.67 5.48 23.87
CA VAL A 71 -2.99 6.14 23.88
C VAL A 71 -3.55 6.10 25.29
N THR A 72 -4.04 7.24 25.77
CA THR A 72 -4.68 7.37 27.09
C THR A 72 -6.02 8.09 26.99
N PRO A 73 -6.95 7.86 27.95
CA PRO A 73 -8.16 8.65 28.03
C PRO A 73 -7.84 10.16 28.10
N PRO A 74 -8.70 11.02 27.51
CA PRO A 74 -8.55 12.46 27.66
C PRO A 74 -8.77 12.90 29.12
N ALA A 75 -8.48 14.17 29.42
CA ALA A 75 -8.84 14.76 30.72
C ALA A 75 -10.34 14.55 31.03
N PRO A 76 -10.74 14.15 32.25
CA PRO A 76 -12.15 13.84 32.57
C PRO A 76 -13.13 15.01 32.32
N SER A 77 -12.65 16.24 32.44
CA SER A 77 -13.39 17.47 32.18
C SER A 77 -13.53 17.80 30.70
N LEU A 78 -12.74 17.18 29.82
CA LEU A 78 -12.77 17.49 28.40
C LEU A 78 -14.13 17.16 27.79
N ARG A 79 -14.67 18.11 27.04
CA ARG A 79 -15.82 17.91 26.16
C ARG A 79 -15.40 18.37 24.77
N VAL A 80 -15.38 17.44 23.82
CA VAL A 80 -15.12 17.78 22.42
C VAL A 80 -16.36 18.52 21.89
N PRO A 81 -16.20 19.73 21.32
CA PRO A 81 -17.33 20.56 20.91
C PRO A 81 -17.88 20.09 19.55
N TYR A 82 -18.49 18.90 19.54
CA TYR A 82 -19.11 18.35 18.33
C TYR A 82 -20.23 19.25 17.83
N ALA A 83 -20.20 19.57 16.54
CA ALA A 83 -21.24 20.34 15.89
C ALA A 83 -22.58 19.58 15.95
N GLN A 84 -23.65 20.29 16.29
CA GLN A 84 -24.99 19.72 16.38
C GLN A 84 -25.79 20.02 15.11
N GLY A 85 -26.67 19.09 14.73
CA GLY A 85 -27.63 19.29 13.64
C GLY A 85 -27.09 19.04 12.23
N THR A 86 -28.02 19.04 11.27
CA THR A 86 -27.75 18.78 9.86
C THR A 86 -27.04 19.99 9.22
N PRO A 87 -25.91 19.78 8.53
CA PRO A 87 -25.17 20.87 7.90
C PRO A 87 -25.97 21.50 6.75
N ALA A 88 -25.94 22.84 6.66
CA ALA A 88 -26.57 23.60 5.58
C ALA A 88 -25.60 23.76 4.39
N PRO A 89 -25.87 23.16 3.21
CA PRO A 89 -24.90 23.15 2.10
C PRO A 89 -24.47 24.53 1.60
N ALA A 90 -25.40 25.50 1.57
CA ALA A 90 -25.11 26.86 1.12
C ALA A 90 -24.12 27.56 2.07
N ALA A 91 -24.35 27.48 3.39
CA ALA A 91 -23.47 28.10 4.38
C ALA A 91 -22.07 27.49 4.38
N VAL A 92 -21.95 26.17 4.20
CA VAL A 92 -20.64 25.50 4.13
C VAL A 92 -19.85 25.97 2.90
N ARG A 93 -20.51 26.15 1.75
CA ARG A 93 -19.85 26.65 0.54
C ARG A 93 -19.47 28.12 0.64
N GLU A 94 -20.33 28.94 1.23
CA GLU A 94 -20.07 30.36 1.44
C GLU A 94 -18.87 30.59 2.38
N ALA A 95 -18.61 29.66 3.30
CA ALA A 95 -17.47 29.71 4.22
C ALA A 95 -16.11 29.32 3.58
N LEU A 96 -16.09 28.82 2.33
CA LEU A 96 -14.86 28.51 1.62
C LEU A 96 -14.15 29.81 1.21
N PRO A 97 -12.88 30.00 1.57
CA PRO A 97 -12.09 31.11 1.04
C PRO A 97 -11.98 31.06 -0.47
N ASP A 98 -11.75 32.24 -1.04
CA ASP A 98 -11.42 32.46 -2.44
C ASP A 98 -9.91 32.53 -2.69
N THR A 99 -9.08 32.57 -1.64
CA THR A 99 -7.62 32.56 -1.72
C THR A 99 -6.97 31.43 -0.90
N PRO A 100 -5.74 30.99 -1.26
CA PRO A 100 -4.95 30.09 -0.43
C PRO A 100 -4.60 30.70 0.94
N PRO A 101 -4.27 29.89 1.96
CA PRO A 101 -3.97 30.39 3.30
C PRO A 101 -2.70 31.26 3.37
N PHE A 102 -1.78 31.07 2.43
CA PHE A 102 -0.54 31.84 2.26
C PHE A 102 0.06 31.54 0.88
N THR A 103 1.08 32.30 0.47
CA THR A 103 1.86 32.00 -0.75
C THR A 103 2.86 30.88 -0.48
N PHE A 104 2.93 29.89 -1.37
CA PHE A 104 3.87 28.76 -1.31
C PHE A 104 4.40 28.42 -2.71
N ARG A 105 5.49 27.65 -2.77
CA ARG A 105 6.12 27.22 -4.03
C ARG A 105 5.25 26.23 -4.78
N THR A 106 5.28 26.35 -6.11
CA THR A 106 4.56 25.50 -7.06
C THR A 106 5.48 25.17 -8.24
N SER A 107 5.20 24.07 -8.95
CA SER A 107 6.00 23.59 -10.09
C SER A 107 5.17 23.29 -11.32
N GLY A 108 3.86 23.57 -11.29
CA GLY A 108 2.95 23.29 -12.40
C GLY A 108 2.48 21.84 -12.46
N TYR A 109 2.51 21.11 -11.34
CA TYR A 109 1.92 19.77 -11.27
C TYR A 109 0.39 19.84 -11.36
N THR A 110 -0.20 18.93 -12.15
CA THR A 110 -1.66 18.87 -12.37
C THR A 110 -2.25 17.55 -11.91
N ALA A 111 -3.49 17.56 -11.43
CA ALA A 111 -4.26 16.35 -11.13
C ALA A 111 -4.88 15.76 -12.42
N ALA A 112 -4.13 14.89 -13.10
CA ALA A 112 -4.57 14.19 -14.29
C ALA A 112 -5.72 13.23 -14.00
N ASP A 113 -6.59 13.00 -14.99
CA ASP A 113 -7.63 11.97 -14.89
C ASP A 113 -7.00 10.58 -14.99
N LEU A 114 -7.55 9.65 -14.23
CA LEU A 114 -7.04 8.28 -14.12
C LEU A 114 -8.12 7.27 -14.47
N PRO A 115 -7.75 6.18 -15.18
CA PRO A 115 -8.61 5.01 -15.29
C PRO A 115 -9.03 4.53 -13.90
N GLU A 116 -10.28 4.07 -13.77
CA GLU A 116 -10.91 3.74 -12.49
C GLU A 116 -10.04 2.86 -11.59
N GLN A 117 -9.35 1.85 -12.13
CA GLN A 117 -8.49 0.94 -11.37
C GLN A 117 -7.18 1.55 -10.85
N LEU A 118 -6.78 2.74 -11.34
CA LEU A 118 -5.57 3.44 -10.90
C LEU A 118 -5.86 4.64 -10.01
N ARG A 119 -7.15 4.95 -9.78
CA ARG A 119 -7.56 6.06 -8.91
C ARG A 119 -7.12 5.79 -7.46
N PRO A 120 -6.97 6.84 -6.64
CA PRO A 120 -6.64 6.69 -5.23
C PRO A 120 -7.51 5.65 -4.52
N TRP A 121 -6.89 4.92 -3.60
CA TRP A 121 -7.52 3.92 -2.72
C TRP A 121 -7.95 2.59 -3.38
N ARG A 122 -7.83 2.44 -4.70
CA ARG A 122 -8.25 1.23 -5.44
C ARG A 122 -7.39 0.00 -5.16
N ASP A 123 -6.17 0.22 -4.69
CA ASP A 123 -5.20 -0.81 -4.34
C ASP A 123 -5.36 -1.36 -2.91
N ARG A 124 -6.38 -0.93 -2.16
CA ARG A 124 -6.57 -1.25 -0.74
C ARG A 124 -8.01 -1.69 -0.39
N PRO A 125 -8.67 -2.54 -1.18
CA PRO A 125 -10.02 -2.98 -0.84
C PRO A 125 -10.04 -3.74 0.48
N THR A 126 -11.04 -3.47 1.32
CA THR A 126 -11.30 -4.26 2.53
C THR A 126 -11.61 -5.69 2.12
N ALA A 127 -10.77 -6.64 2.53
CA ALA A 127 -11.02 -8.05 2.29
C ALA A 127 -12.31 -8.50 2.98
N TRP A 128 -13.02 -9.47 2.39
CA TRP A 128 -14.28 -9.98 2.97
C TRP A 128 -14.10 -10.46 4.41
N ALA A 129 -13.01 -11.16 4.72
CA ALA A 129 -12.69 -11.61 6.08
C ALA A 129 -12.45 -10.46 7.09
N ALA A 130 -12.25 -9.23 6.61
CA ALA A 130 -11.97 -8.05 7.41
C ALA A 130 -13.13 -7.03 7.41
N VAL A 131 -14.30 -7.34 6.83
CA VAL A 131 -15.47 -6.43 6.79
C VAL A 131 -16.17 -6.29 8.15
N THR A 132 -15.90 -7.21 9.08
CA THR A 132 -16.37 -7.19 10.47
C THR A 132 -15.17 -7.46 11.38
N PRO A 133 -14.26 -6.48 11.54
CA PRO A 133 -13.08 -6.68 12.36
C PRO A 133 -13.45 -6.88 13.84
N ASP A 134 -12.75 -7.80 14.50
CA ASP A 134 -12.65 -7.93 15.96
C ASP A 134 -11.24 -8.38 16.34
N THR A 135 -10.29 -7.49 16.10
CA THR A 135 -8.86 -7.71 16.36
C THR A 135 -8.49 -7.25 17.77
N ALA A 136 -7.22 -7.42 18.14
CA ALA A 136 -6.73 -6.85 19.39
C ALA A 136 -6.91 -5.31 19.46
N HIS A 137 -6.83 -4.63 18.32
CA HIS A 137 -6.75 -3.18 18.24
C HIS A 137 -7.95 -2.49 17.57
N THR A 138 -8.82 -3.25 16.92
CA THR A 138 -9.99 -2.70 16.23
C THR A 138 -11.21 -3.60 16.37
N TYR A 139 -12.39 -2.99 16.45
CA TYR A 139 -13.67 -3.70 16.44
C TYR A 139 -14.77 -2.81 15.85
N LEU A 140 -15.93 -3.37 15.50
CA LEU A 140 -17.12 -2.58 15.15
C LEU A 140 -18.01 -2.33 16.38
N ASP A 141 -18.43 -1.09 16.56
CA ASP A 141 -19.51 -0.77 17.50
C ASP A 141 -20.89 -1.22 16.96
N PRO A 142 -21.98 -1.13 17.76
CA PRO A 142 -23.31 -1.55 17.31
C PRO A 142 -23.85 -0.80 16.07
N ALA A 143 -23.37 0.42 15.80
CA ALA A 143 -23.71 1.17 14.60
C ALA A 143 -22.91 0.70 13.36
N GLY A 144 -21.95 -0.21 13.55
CA GLY A 144 -21.07 -0.70 12.50
C GLY A 144 -19.90 0.24 12.23
N VAL A 145 -19.59 1.16 13.14
CA VAL A 145 -18.45 2.07 13.05
C VAL A 145 -17.22 1.38 13.61
N ILE A 146 -16.11 1.45 12.89
CA ILE A 146 -14.85 0.90 13.39
C ILE A 146 -14.30 1.78 14.52
N LYS A 147 -13.94 1.13 15.63
CA LYS A 147 -13.34 1.73 16.81
C LYS A 147 -11.91 1.23 16.94
N TYR A 148 -11.01 2.10 17.35
CA TYR A 148 -9.66 1.73 17.75
C TYR A 148 -9.63 1.46 19.27
N ARG A 149 -8.84 0.50 19.73
CA ARG A 149 -8.54 0.26 21.15
C ARG A 149 -7.06 -0.13 21.34
N PRO A 150 -6.39 0.33 22.41
CA PRO A 150 -4.99 -0.08 22.68
C PRO A 150 -4.83 -1.58 22.96
N SER A 151 -5.85 -2.21 23.53
CA SER A 151 -5.90 -3.65 23.82
C SER A 151 -7.36 -4.12 23.85
N ARG A 152 -7.61 -5.44 23.83
CA ARG A 152 -8.97 -6.00 23.87
C ARG A 152 -9.80 -5.54 25.06
N SER A 153 -9.16 -5.28 26.21
CA SER A 153 -9.80 -4.86 27.45
C SER A 153 -9.96 -3.35 27.58
N ALA A 154 -9.32 -2.55 26.72
CA ALA A 154 -9.38 -1.10 26.77
C ALA A 154 -10.66 -0.58 26.09
N ALA A 155 -11.08 0.62 26.50
CA ALA A 155 -12.16 1.34 25.84
C ALA A 155 -11.84 1.62 24.37
N GLY A 156 -12.87 1.62 23.53
CA GLY A 156 -12.76 1.96 22.12
C GLY A 156 -12.92 3.46 21.87
N TYR A 157 -12.06 4.02 21.03
CA TYR A 157 -12.06 5.42 20.64
C TYR A 157 -12.45 5.59 19.17
N ASP A 158 -13.09 6.72 18.84
CA ASP A 158 -13.15 7.16 17.44
C ASP A 158 -11.74 7.57 17.04
N GLN A 159 -11.24 7.00 15.96
CA GLN A 159 -9.95 7.33 15.39
C GLN A 159 -10.24 7.66 13.91
N PRO A 160 -10.23 8.95 13.53
CA PRO A 160 -10.65 9.40 12.21
C PRO A 160 -9.98 8.64 11.06
N VAL A 161 -8.65 8.54 11.01
CA VAL A 161 -7.95 7.82 9.92
C VAL A 161 -8.36 6.35 9.80
N THR A 162 -8.48 5.61 10.91
CA THR A 162 -8.92 4.22 10.94
C THR A 162 -10.34 4.09 10.40
N GLN A 163 -11.23 5.02 10.77
CA GLN A 163 -12.60 5.07 10.24
C GLN A 163 -12.61 5.36 8.74
N ILE A 164 -11.83 6.36 8.33
CA ILE A 164 -11.76 6.80 6.95
C ILE A 164 -11.17 5.70 6.05
N GLN A 165 -10.03 5.13 6.42
CA GLN A 165 -9.36 4.09 5.65
C GLN A 165 -10.18 2.81 5.59
N PHE A 166 -10.86 2.42 6.68
CA PHE A 166 -11.80 1.30 6.65
C PHE A 166 -12.99 1.59 5.72
N GLY A 167 -13.53 2.81 5.76
CA GLY A 167 -14.60 3.27 4.87
C GLY A 167 -14.18 3.26 3.40
N LEU A 168 -13.01 3.81 3.08
CA LEU A 168 -12.43 3.82 1.74
C LEU A 168 -12.11 2.42 1.22
N GLY A 169 -11.59 1.54 2.08
CA GLY A 169 -11.41 0.13 1.75
C GLY A 169 -12.74 -0.56 1.43
N CYS A 170 -13.81 -0.24 2.16
CA CYS A 170 -15.15 -0.74 1.85
C CYS A 170 -15.70 -0.14 0.55
N VAL A 171 -15.46 1.15 0.26
CA VAL A 171 -15.79 1.78 -1.03
C VAL A 171 -15.09 1.06 -2.19
N ALA A 172 -13.79 0.80 -2.06
CA ALA A 172 -13.02 0.08 -3.08
C ALA A 172 -13.54 -1.36 -3.26
N ALA A 173 -13.83 -2.07 -2.18
CA ALA A 173 -14.39 -3.42 -2.22
C ALA A 173 -15.80 -3.47 -2.85
N HIS A 174 -16.65 -2.49 -2.54
CA HIS A 174 -17.99 -2.35 -3.11
C HIS A 174 -17.95 -2.23 -4.64
N ARG A 175 -16.99 -1.48 -5.19
CA ARG A 175 -16.84 -1.29 -6.64
C ARG A 175 -16.52 -2.57 -7.40
N THR A 176 -15.86 -3.52 -6.75
CA THR A 176 -15.41 -4.77 -7.38
C THR A 176 -16.17 -6.01 -6.93
N ALA A 177 -17.02 -5.90 -5.91
CA ALA A 177 -17.80 -7.03 -5.40
C ALA A 177 -18.86 -7.46 -6.43
N GLY A 178 -18.78 -8.72 -6.87
CA GLY A 178 -19.79 -9.32 -7.75
C GLY A 178 -21.02 -9.86 -7.00
N ASP A 179 -20.87 -10.18 -5.71
CA ASP A 179 -21.97 -10.66 -4.87
C ASP A 179 -22.80 -9.48 -4.31
N PRO A 180 -24.13 -9.44 -4.53
CA PRO A 180 -24.98 -8.33 -4.12
C PRO A 180 -25.00 -8.08 -2.60
N ASP A 181 -25.00 -9.12 -1.78
CA ASP A 181 -25.07 -8.99 -0.32
C ASP A 181 -23.75 -8.45 0.24
N ARG A 182 -22.61 -8.93 -0.29
CA ARG A 182 -21.30 -8.37 0.03
C ARG A 182 -21.22 -6.91 -0.40
N LYS A 183 -21.67 -6.59 -1.62
CA LYS A 183 -21.69 -5.24 -2.17
C LYS A 183 -22.50 -4.30 -1.27
N ALA A 184 -23.69 -4.71 -0.84
CA ALA A 184 -24.55 -3.96 0.07
C ALA A 184 -23.92 -3.77 1.45
N LEU A 185 -23.30 -4.81 2.02
CA LEU A 185 -22.64 -4.71 3.32
C LEU A 185 -21.44 -3.76 3.30
N PHE A 186 -20.59 -3.82 2.27
CA PHE A 186 -19.49 -2.86 2.13
C PHE A 186 -19.99 -1.41 2.06
N LEU A 187 -21.04 -1.15 1.28
CA LEU A 187 -21.63 0.20 1.23
C LEU A 187 -22.17 0.62 2.61
N LYS A 188 -22.89 -0.27 3.30
CA LYS A 188 -23.40 0.00 4.65
C LYS A 188 -22.27 0.36 5.62
N ARG A 189 -21.15 -0.36 5.58
CA ARG A 189 -19.97 -0.08 6.42
C ARG A 189 -19.35 1.27 6.08
N ALA A 190 -19.18 1.59 4.80
CA ALA A 190 -18.62 2.87 4.38
C ALA A 190 -19.51 4.05 4.81
N LYS A 191 -20.84 3.94 4.61
CA LYS A 191 -21.82 4.95 5.07
C LYS A 191 -21.77 5.17 6.58
N ALA A 192 -21.64 4.09 7.37
CA ALA A 192 -21.55 4.21 8.82
C ALA A 192 -20.33 5.05 9.27
N GLN A 193 -19.18 4.89 8.61
CA GLN A 193 -17.98 5.68 8.94
C GLN A 193 -18.19 7.16 8.57
N ALA A 194 -18.73 7.42 7.37
CA ALA A 194 -19.01 8.79 6.92
C ALA A 194 -20.02 9.50 7.84
N HIS A 195 -21.09 8.83 8.26
CA HIS A 195 -22.06 9.40 9.20
C HIS A 195 -21.41 9.74 10.55
N ARG A 196 -20.61 8.83 11.13
CA ARG A 196 -19.90 9.12 12.39
C ARG A 196 -18.99 10.35 12.26
N LEU A 197 -18.25 10.49 11.17
CA LEU A 197 -17.35 11.62 10.94
C LEU A 197 -18.13 12.93 10.82
N ILE A 198 -19.28 12.93 10.13
CA ILE A 198 -20.13 14.11 9.96
C ILE A 198 -20.78 14.50 11.29
N ASP A 199 -21.28 13.54 12.06
CA ASP A 199 -21.92 13.78 13.35
C ASP A 199 -20.91 14.27 14.41
N ASN A 200 -19.69 13.72 14.40
CA ASN A 200 -18.62 14.08 15.32
C ASN A 200 -17.67 15.16 14.78
N ARG A 201 -18.05 15.90 13.74
CA ARG A 201 -17.23 17.01 13.24
C ARG A 201 -17.16 18.12 14.29
N VAL A 202 -16.05 18.84 14.32
CA VAL A 202 -15.92 20.13 15.00
C VAL A 202 -15.95 21.21 13.94
N GLU A 203 -16.83 22.19 14.09
CA GLU A 203 -16.86 23.37 13.22
C GLU A 203 -16.05 24.48 13.87
N SER A 204 -15.01 24.95 13.19
CA SER A 204 -14.17 26.05 13.66
C SER A 204 -13.57 26.79 12.47
N ARG A 205 -13.44 28.12 12.58
CA ARG A 205 -12.89 28.98 11.53
C ARG A 205 -13.59 28.81 10.16
N GLY A 206 -14.88 28.44 10.15
CA GLY A 206 -15.63 28.16 8.92
C GLY A 206 -15.23 26.86 8.21
N ALA A 207 -14.61 25.91 8.92
CA ALA A 207 -14.16 24.63 8.39
C ALA A 207 -14.55 23.47 9.31
N TRP A 208 -14.51 22.25 8.77
CA TRP A 208 -14.78 21.03 9.53
C TRP A 208 -13.48 20.33 9.91
N TYR A 209 -13.42 19.92 11.17
CA TYR A 209 -12.32 19.17 11.73
C TYR A 209 -12.79 17.84 12.31
N PHE A 210 -12.05 16.76 12.06
CA PHE A 210 -12.33 15.43 12.61
C PHE A 210 -11.45 15.18 13.83
N PRO A 211 -11.99 15.33 15.06
CA PRO A 211 -11.20 15.30 16.28
C PRO A 211 -10.79 13.89 16.67
N TYR A 212 -9.61 13.78 17.25
CA TYR A 212 -9.16 12.61 17.99
C TYR A 212 -9.50 12.81 19.48
N PRO A 213 -10.46 12.07 20.05
CA PRO A 213 -10.99 12.30 21.41
C PRO A 213 -10.17 11.61 22.50
N PHE A 214 -8.87 11.41 22.27
CA PHE A 214 -7.95 10.74 23.20
C PHE A 214 -6.56 11.35 23.14
N ASP A 215 -5.82 11.19 24.23
CA ASP A 215 -4.44 11.64 24.29
C ASP A 215 -3.52 10.61 23.63
N PHE A 216 -2.52 11.07 22.89
CA PHE A 216 -1.57 10.22 22.20
C PHE A 216 -0.13 10.69 22.43
N THR A 217 0.79 9.77 22.71
CA THR A 217 2.22 10.10 22.84
C THR A 217 3.03 9.11 22.03
N HIS A 218 3.89 9.60 21.13
CA HIS A 218 4.82 8.76 20.39
C HIS A 218 6.27 9.03 20.81
N SER A 219 6.81 8.22 21.72
CA SER A 219 8.15 8.44 22.30
C SER A 219 9.28 8.41 21.27
N THR A 220 9.15 7.64 20.19
CA THR A 220 10.19 7.52 19.15
C THR A 220 10.11 8.60 18.06
N HIS A 221 8.90 9.00 17.64
CA HIS A 221 8.72 9.83 16.44
C HIS A 221 8.43 11.29 16.72
N SER A 222 7.85 11.67 17.87
CA SER A 222 7.61 13.08 18.17
C SER A 222 8.15 13.48 19.53
N GLY A 223 8.21 12.54 20.50
CA GLY A 223 8.44 12.87 21.92
C GLY A 223 7.33 13.75 22.52
N ILE A 224 6.32 14.11 21.73
CA ILE A 224 5.25 15.05 22.05
C ILE A 224 3.99 14.27 22.40
N SER A 225 3.25 14.79 23.39
CA SER A 225 1.95 14.29 23.78
C SER A 225 0.87 15.17 23.18
N TYR A 226 0.11 14.61 22.25
CA TYR A 226 -1.05 15.24 21.63
C TYR A 226 -2.23 15.12 22.60
N ARG A 227 -2.76 16.27 23.02
CA ARG A 227 -3.91 16.33 23.93
C ARG A 227 -5.21 16.40 23.14
N ALA A 228 -6.21 15.67 23.61
CA ALA A 228 -7.51 15.70 22.97
C ALA A 228 -8.24 17.06 23.16
N PRO A 229 -9.07 17.47 22.17
CA PRO A 229 -9.08 16.96 20.81
C PRO A 229 -7.86 17.48 20.04
N TRP A 230 -7.16 16.57 19.37
CA TRP A 230 -6.17 16.94 18.36
C TRP A 230 -6.69 16.55 16.97
N TYR A 231 -6.05 17.08 15.94
CA TYR A 231 -6.49 16.96 14.54
C TYR A 231 -5.32 16.52 13.66
N SER A 232 -5.63 15.98 12.48
CA SER A 232 -4.63 15.49 11.54
C SER A 232 -4.96 15.93 10.13
N GLY A 233 -4.01 16.56 9.43
CA GLY A 233 -4.16 16.93 8.02
C GLY A 233 -4.29 15.71 7.10
N MET A 234 -3.70 14.58 7.48
CA MET A 234 -3.96 13.28 6.85
C MET A 234 -5.45 12.93 6.96
N ALA A 235 -6.03 12.98 8.16
CA ALA A 235 -7.46 12.72 8.35
C ALA A 235 -8.33 13.66 7.50
N GLN A 236 -7.99 14.95 7.41
CA GLN A 236 -8.76 15.90 6.61
C GLN A 236 -8.78 15.53 5.12
N GLY A 237 -7.61 15.29 4.52
CA GLY A 237 -7.55 14.93 3.10
C GLY A 237 -8.13 13.54 2.83
N GLU A 238 -7.91 12.56 3.69
CA GLU A 238 -8.53 11.24 3.52
C GLU A 238 -10.07 11.32 3.65
N ALA A 239 -10.60 12.14 4.56
CA ALA A 239 -12.05 12.33 4.72
C ALA A 239 -12.68 12.92 3.45
N ILE A 240 -12.00 13.89 2.81
CA ILE A 240 -12.40 14.41 1.49
C ILE A 240 -12.50 13.25 0.49
N SER A 241 -11.49 12.36 0.43
CA SER A 241 -11.55 11.17 -0.44
C SER A 241 -12.78 10.31 -0.13
N LEU A 242 -13.03 9.99 1.14
CA LEU A 242 -14.16 9.15 1.54
C LEU A 242 -15.49 9.75 1.08
N PHE A 243 -15.72 11.03 1.37
CA PHE A 243 -16.98 11.69 1.03
C PHE A 243 -17.17 11.83 -0.48
N ILE A 244 -16.13 12.26 -1.21
CA ILE A 244 -16.21 12.39 -2.67
C ILE A 244 -16.49 11.02 -3.29
N GLN A 245 -15.75 9.98 -2.91
CA GLN A 245 -15.91 8.67 -3.52
C GLN A 245 -17.23 8.00 -3.16
N LEU A 246 -17.74 8.16 -1.93
CA LEU A 246 -19.10 7.75 -1.55
C LEU A 246 -20.15 8.47 -2.39
N SER A 247 -20.00 9.79 -2.58
CA SER A 247 -20.93 10.60 -3.38
C SER A 247 -20.99 10.21 -4.86
N GLN A 248 -20.18 9.26 -5.32
CA GLN A 248 -20.13 8.76 -6.69
C GLN A 248 -20.65 7.32 -6.84
N LEU A 249 -20.93 6.61 -5.74
CA LEU A 249 -21.38 5.22 -5.79
C LEU A 249 -22.85 5.08 -6.18
N ASP A 250 -23.18 3.89 -6.70
CA ASP A 250 -24.54 3.38 -6.73
C ASP A 250 -25.03 3.04 -5.31
N GLY A 251 -26.34 3.05 -5.11
CA GLY A 251 -26.93 2.85 -3.77
C GLY A 251 -26.78 4.04 -2.81
N VAL A 252 -26.22 5.17 -3.26
CA VAL A 252 -26.21 6.46 -2.55
C VAL A 252 -27.32 7.36 -3.09
N THR A 253 -28.25 7.71 -2.20
CA THR A 253 -29.41 8.56 -2.50
C THR A 253 -28.99 9.99 -2.85
N ALA A 254 -29.90 10.78 -3.45
CA ALA A 254 -29.63 12.18 -3.75
C ALA A 254 -29.33 13.01 -2.49
N ALA A 255 -30.04 12.77 -1.39
CA ALA A 255 -29.83 13.46 -0.13
C ALA A 255 -28.45 13.12 0.48
N GLU A 256 -28.08 11.85 0.53
CA GLU A 256 -26.75 11.41 0.98
C GLU A 256 -25.65 11.99 0.09
N ARG A 257 -25.86 12.04 -1.23
CA ARG A 257 -24.90 12.62 -2.18
C ARG A 257 -24.65 14.10 -1.90
N THR A 258 -25.70 14.86 -1.65
CA THR A 258 -25.60 16.27 -1.25
C THR A 258 -24.88 16.41 0.09
N LEU A 259 -25.22 15.56 1.06
CA LEU A 259 -24.57 15.54 2.37
C LEU A 259 -23.07 15.27 2.26
N TYR A 260 -22.67 14.24 1.52
CA TYR A 260 -21.25 13.89 1.35
C TYR A 260 -20.49 14.98 0.58
N ARG A 261 -21.07 15.60 -0.45
CA ARG A 261 -20.42 16.74 -1.12
C ARG A 261 -20.26 17.93 -0.19
N THR A 262 -21.26 18.21 0.63
CA THR A 262 -21.19 19.26 1.68
C THR A 262 -20.10 18.94 2.70
N ALA A 263 -19.97 17.68 3.10
CA ALA A 263 -18.93 17.23 4.00
C ALA A 263 -17.53 17.35 3.40
N ALA A 264 -17.38 17.06 2.10
CA ALA A 264 -16.14 17.29 1.37
C ALA A 264 -15.79 18.79 1.31
N ASP A 265 -16.76 19.67 1.05
CA ASP A 265 -16.57 21.13 1.07
C ASP A 265 -16.10 21.60 2.46
N GLY A 266 -16.76 21.15 3.53
CA GLY A 266 -16.38 21.50 4.90
C GLY A 266 -15.00 20.98 5.32
N ALA A 267 -14.65 19.75 4.94
CA ALA A 267 -13.32 19.19 5.18
C ALA A 267 -12.24 19.92 4.36
N PHE A 268 -12.51 20.23 3.09
CA PHE A 268 -11.60 20.99 2.23
C PHE A 268 -11.32 22.39 2.78
N ALA A 269 -12.33 23.06 3.34
CA ALA A 269 -12.16 24.35 3.99
C ALA A 269 -11.06 24.33 5.07
N SER A 270 -10.84 23.21 5.76
CA SER A 270 -9.78 23.09 6.78
C SER A 270 -8.37 23.11 6.19
N LEU A 271 -8.21 22.71 4.93
CA LEU A 271 -6.93 22.78 4.20
C LEU A 271 -6.64 24.19 3.67
N LEU A 272 -7.62 25.09 3.74
CA LEU A 272 -7.50 26.52 3.45
C LEU A 272 -7.35 27.36 4.72
N ARG A 273 -7.01 26.74 5.85
CA ARG A 273 -6.75 27.41 7.13
C ARG A 273 -5.29 27.17 7.54
N GLY A 274 -4.52 28.24 7.54
CA GLY A 274 -3.13 28.23 7.96
C GLY A 274 -2.96 28.07 9.47
N ASP A 275 -1.72 28.14 9.90
CA ASP A 275 -1.22 28.04 11.27
C ASP A 275 -1.26 29.36 12.06
N ASP A 276 -2.00 30.35 11.56
CA ASP A 276 -2.24 31.66 12.17
C ASP A 276 -3.21 31.62 13.37
N ALA A 277 -3.99 30.54 13.49
CA ALA A 277 -4.86 30.28 14.64
C ALA A 277 -5.17 28.78 14.77
N ALA A 278 -5.55 28.33 15.97
CA ALA A 278 -6.00 26.96 16.18
C ALA A 278 -7.50 26.78 15.87
N PRO A 279 -7.94 25.58 15.44
CA PRO A 279 -7.11 24.47 14.97
C PRO A 279 -6.50 24.78 13.60
N TRP A 280 -5.39 24.11 13.29
CA TRP A 280 -4.70 24.16 12.01
C TRP A 280 -4.12 22.80 11.66
N VAL A 281 -3.97 22.53 10.37
CA VAL A 281 -3.29 21.32 9.86
C VAL A 281 -2.41 21.63 8.64
N VAL A 282 -2.35 22.89 8.22
CA VAL A 282 -1.62 23.34 7.04
C VAL A 282 -0.70 24.47 7.45
N ASN A 283 0.57 24.38 7.06
CA ASN A 283 1.55 25.43 7.27
C ASN A 283 2.51 25.54 6.09
N ARG A 284 3.34 26.58 6.12
CA ARG A 284 4.47 26.74 5.22
C ARG A 284 5.76 26.64 6.02
N ASP A 285 6.75 25.92 5.50
CA ASP A 285 8.08 25.97 6.09
C ASP A 285 8.83 27.27 5.72
N SER A 286 10.02 27.44 6.30
CA SER A 286 10.87 28.60 6.08
C SER A 286 11.41 28.70 4.64
N GLU A 287 11.42 27.61 3.89
CA GLU A 287 11.84 27.59 2.48
C GLU A 287 10.69 27.97 1.53
N GLY A 288 9.47 28.07 2.04
CA GLY A 288 8.29 28.46 1.28
C GLY A 288 7.49 27.26 0.74
N HIS A 289 7.73 26.05 1.24
CA HIS A 289 7.04 24.84 0.83
C HIS A 289 5.81 24.56 1.70
N LEU A 290 4.74 24.10 1.05
CA LEU A 290 3.45 23.78 1.67
C LEU A 290 3.54 22.41 2.37
N TRP A 291 3.08 22.34 3.61
CA TRP A 291 2.90 21.09 4.35
C TRP A 291 1.46 20.92 4.83
N ILE A 292 0.90 19.74 4.62
CA ILE A 292 -0.31 19.27 5.29
C ILE A 292 0.15 18.30 6.38
N GLN A 293 0.07 18.74 7.64
CA GLN A 293 0.66 18.05 8.78
C GLN A 293 -0.23 16.91 9.26
N GLU A 294 0.29 15.68 9.26
CA GLU A 294 -0.37 14.54 9.93
C GLU A 294 -0.49 14.78 11.43
N TYR A 295 0.56 15.37 12.02
CA TYR A 295 0.64 15.71 13.43
C TYR A 295 0.97 17.21 13.57
N PRO A 296 -0.05 18.10 13.50
CA PRO A 296 0.13 19.49 13.88
C PRO A 296 0.42 19.55 15.39
N VAL A 297 1.60 20.05 15.75
CA VAL A 297 2.03 20.21 17.14
C VAL A 297 1.81 21.65 17.59
N ASP A 298 1.75 21.91 18.90
CA ASP A 298 1.27 23.20 19.43
C ASP A 298 2.10 24.42 18.99
N ALA A 299 3.37 24.25 18.62
CA ALA A 299 4.18 25.32 18.02
C ALA A 299 4.37 25.08 16.50
N PRO A 300 3.88 25.99 15.63
CA PRO A 300 4.13 25.89 14.19
C PRO A 300 5.61 25.73 13.86
N GLY A 301 5.91 24.88 12.87
CA GLY A 301 7.28 24.57 12.45
C GLY A 301 7.99 23.50 13.28
N THR A 302 7.37 22.95 14.34
CA THR A 302 7.93 21.82 15.10
C THR A 302 7.31 20.47 14.74
N SER A 303 6.41 20.43 13.76
CA SER A 303 5.77 19.20 13.29
C SER A 303 6.76 18.22 12.67
N ASP A 304 6.37 16.94 12.67
CA ASP A 304 7.18 15.86 12.11
C ASP A 304 7.41 16.00 10.60
N CYS A 305 6.45 16.61 9.88
CA CYS A 305 6.41 16.66 8.41
C CYS A 305 6.50 15.24 7.83
N THR A 306 5.47 14.41 8.12
CA THR A 306 5.40 13.01 7.70
C THR A 306 5.10 12.90 6.20
N TYR A 307 5.82 12.01 5.51
CA TYR A 307 5.67 11.86 4.05
C TYR A 307 4.40 11.12 3.66
N ASN A 308 4.09 10.05 4.38
CA ASN A 308 2.87 9.27 4.16
C ASN A 308 1.63 10.13 4.39
N GLY A 309 1.52 10.81 5.54
CA GLY A 309 0.34 11.60 5.87
C GLY A 309 0.08 12.74 4.88
N MET A 310 1.14 13.43 4.46
CA MET A 310 1.05 14.44 3.40
C MET A 310 0.51 13.84 2.09
N ILE A 311 1.08 12.73 1.60
CA ILE A 311 0.63 12.15 0.32
C ILE A 311 -0.78 11.55 0.41
N PHE A 312 -1.17 10.97 1.55
CA PHE A 312 -2.55 10.53 1.75
C PHE A 312 -3.53 11.72 1.75
N ALA A 313 -3.16 12.84 2.35
CA ALA A 313 -3.97 14.05 2.26
C ALA A 313 -4.11 14.56 0.82
N MET A 314 -3.03 14.47 0.02
CA MET A 314 -3.04 14.83 -1.40
C MET A 314 -4.01 13.99 -2.23
N PHE A 315 -4.33 12.75 -1.83
CA PHE A 315 -5.36 11.95 -2.51
C PHE A 315 -6.74 12.58 -2.38
N GLY A 316 -7.03 13.22 -1.23
CA GLY A 316 -8.23 14.03 -1.03
C GLY A 316 -8.28 15.24 -1.94
N LEU A 317 -7.16 15.97 -2.05
CA LEU A 317 -7.05 17.09 -2.98
C LEU A 317 -7.27 16.64 -4.43
N TRP A 318 -6.67 15.51 -4.84
CA TRP A 318 -6.91 14.93 -6.16
C TRP A 318 -8.39 14.61 -6.38
N ASP A 319 -9.01 13.85 -5.46
CA ASP A 319 -10.43 13.48 -5.56
C ASP A 319 -11.33 14.72 -5.64
N TYR A 320 -11.04 15.76 -4.86
CA TYR A 320 -11.79 17.02 -4.85
C TYR A 320 -11.61 17.81 -6.16
N VAL A 321 -10.38 17.96 -6.66
CA VAL A 321 -10.10 18.60 -7.95
C VAL A 321 -10.83 17.88 -9.08
N ARG A 322 -10.78 16.55 -9.12
CA ARG A 322 -11.47 15.76 -10.15
C ARG A 322 -12.98 15.84 -10.06
N ALA A 323 -13.53 15.98 -8.86
CA ALA A 323 -14.98 16.06 -8.66
C ALA A 323 -15.57 17.46 -8.88
N THR A 324 -14.78 18.52 -8.65
CA THR A 324 -15.30 19.91 -8.58
C THR A 324 -14.65 20.87 -9.57
N GLY A 325 -13.43 20.58 -10.04
CA GLY A 325 -12.63 21.54 -10.79
C GLY A 325 -12.12 22.72 -9.95
N ASN A 326 -12.18 22.65 -8.62
CA ASN A 326 -11.80 23.75 -7.73
C ASN A 326 -10.32 24.15 -7.92
N ALA A 327 -10.08 25.42 -8.26
CA ALA A 327 -8.76 25.95 -8.57
C ALA A 327 -7.82 26.02 -7.35
N LEU A 328 -8.36 26.32 -6.16
CA LEU A 328 -7.56 26.36 -4.93
C LEU A 328 -7.09 24.96 -4.52
N ALA A 329 -7.94 23.94 -4.68
CA ALA A 329 -7.55 22.56 -4.45
C ALA A 329 -6.46 22.12 -5.44
N ALA A 330 -6.53 22.56 -6.70
CA ALA A 330 -5.49 22.30 -7.69
C ALA A 330 -4.17 23.00 -7.33
N GLN A 331 -4.23 24.24 -6.82
CA GLN A 331 -3.05 24.96 -6.35
C GLN A 331 -2.41 24.31 -5.13
N LEU A 332 -3.21 23.90 -4.13
CA LEU A 332 -2.71 23.14 -2.98
C LEU A 332 -2.10 21.80 -3.41
N TYR A 333 -2.72 21.11 -4.38
CA TYR A 333 -2.18 19.85 -4.92
C TYR A 333 -0.82 20.07 -5.59
N ASP A 334 -0.67 21.10 -6.41
CA ASP A 334 0.62 21.47 -7.03
C ASP A 334 1.68 21.83 -5.97
N GLY A 335 1.30 22.66 -5.00
CA GLY A 335 2.19 23.02 -3.89
C GLY A 335 2.65 21.79 -3.11
N ALA A 336 1.74 20.86 -2.83
CA ALA A 336 2.04 19.63 -2.14
C ALA A 336 2.96 18.70 -2.96
N CYS A 337 2.70 18.53 -4.27
CA CYS A 337 3.59 17.80 -5.17
C CYS A 337 4.99 18.43 -5.21
N THR A 338 5.06 19.77 -5.25
CA THR A 338 6.31 20.53 -5.25
C THR A 338 7.12 20.29 -3.98
N THR A 339 6.47 20.29 -2.82
CA THR A 339 7.11 19.97 -1.53
C THR A 339 7.64 18.53 -1.50
N VAL A 340 6.82 17.55 -1.91
CA VAL A 340 7.20 16.13 -1.89
C VAL A 340 8.36 15.85 -2.85
N ASP A 341 8.37 16.48 -4.03
CA ASP A 341 9.48 16.41 -4.99
C ASP A 341 10.77 16.99 -4.41
N HIS A 342 10.70 18.22 -3.86
CA HIS A 342 11.84 18.92 -3.27
C HIS A 342 12.49 18.14 -2.12
N TYR A 343 11.68 17.62 -1.20
CA TYR A 343 12.18 16.94 0.00
C TYR A 343 12.46 15.43 -0.20
N PHE A 344 12.19 14.84 -1.36
CA PHE A 344 12.49 13.44 -1.67
C PHE A 344 13.93 13.00 -1.28
N PRO A 345 15.00 13.80 -1.53
CA PRO A 345 16.35 13.42 -1.12
C PRO A 345 16.50 13.16 0.39
N THR A 346 15.69 13.82 1.23
CA THR A 346 15.72 13.65 2.69
C THR A 346 14.83 12.50 3.18
N LEU A 347 13.78 12.14 2.42
CA LEU A 347 13.05 10.88 2.60
C LEU A 347 13.96 9.67 2.35
N ARG A 348 14.79 9.76 1.30
CA ARG A 348 15.58 8.65 0.81
C ARG A 348 16.71 8.28 1.78
N ASN A 349 16.74 7.01 2.18
CA ASN A 349 17.89 6.41 2.85
C ASN A 349 18.53 5.41 1.88
N ARG A 350 19.64 5.79 1.25
CA ARG A 350 20.23 5.01 0.15
C ARG A 350 20.55 3.61 0.62
N GLN A 351 20.14 2.61 -0.17
CA GLN A 351 20.33 1.19 0.15
C GLN A 351 19.69 0.77 1.49
N TRP A 352 18.65 1.47 1.96
CA TRP A 352 17.90 1.06 3.14
C TRP A 352 16.47 1.59 3.13
N ALA A 353 15.69 1.26 4.17
CA ALA A 353 14.33 1.76 4.31
C ALA A 353 14.33 3.29 4.45
N SER A 354 13.47 3.94 3.67
CA SER A 354 13.20 5.38 3.72
C SER A 354 12.83 5.85 5.12
N HIS A 355 13.10 7.12 5.40
CA HIS A 355 12.67 7.78 6.61
C HIS A 355 11.15 7.95 6.68
N TYR A 356 10.59 8.03 7.88
CA TYR A 356 9.16 8.29 8.10
C TYR A 356 8.77 9.75 7.84
N CYS A 357 9.60 10.68 8.31
CA CYS A 357 9.30 12.10 8.36
C CYS A 357 10.57 12.94 8.17
N LEU A 358 10.41 14.21 7.82
CA LEU A 358 11.52 15.13 7.56
C LEU A 358 12.31 15.44 8.84
N THR A 359 11.61 15.65 9.96
CA THR A 359 12.19 16.14 11.21
C THR A 359 13.11 15.11 11.88
N HIS A 360 12.61 13.89 12.10
CA HIS A 360 13.33 12.89 12.88
C HIS A 360 14.18 11.94 12.03
N ARG A 361 13.88 11.81 10.73
CA ARG A 361 14.58 10.95 9.78
C ARG A 361 14.82 9.52 10.28
N ILE A 362 13.80 8.94 10.90
CA ILE A 362 13.87 7.56 11.42
C ILE A 362 13.53 6.59 10.28
N PRO A 363 14.42 5.64 9.92
CA PRO A 363 14.13 4.61 8.93
C PRO A 363 13.02 3.68 9.41
N THR A 364 11.96 3.53 8.60
CA THR A 364 10.79 2.73 9.02
C THR A 364 10.44 1.69 7.94
N PRO A 365 11.00 0.46 8.04
CA PRO A 365 10.75 -0.60 7.05
C PRO A 365 9.27 -0.94 6.82
N SER A 366 8.42 -0.81 7.83
CA SER A 366 6.97 -1.03 7.72
C SER A 366 6.27 0.00 6.82
N TYR A 367 6.81 1.22 6.71
CA TYR A 367 6.27 2.28 5.85
C TYR A 367 6.94 2.37 4.48
N HIS A 368 8.14 1.82 4.31
CA HIS A 368 8.89 1.98 3.06
C HIS A 368 8.13 1.47 1.82
N GLN A 369 7.44 0.33 1.93
CA GLN A 369 6.63 -0.19 0.82
C GLN A 369 5.43 0.71 0.51
N HIS A 370 4.89 1.39 1.52
CA HIS A 370 3.87 2.42 1.32
C HIS A 370 4.46 3.61 0.57
N HIS A 371 5.65 4.10 0.92
CA HIS A 371 6.30 5.18 0.16
C HIS A 371 6.54 4.81 -1.30
N ILE A 372 7.04 3.61 -1.61
CA ILE A 372 7.19 3.13 -3.00
C ILE A 372 5.86 3.27 -3.75
N ASN A 373 4.76 2.82 -3.14
CA ASN A 373 3.44 2.83 -3.74
C ASN A 373 2.83 4.23 -3.85
N LEU A 374 3.00 5.06 -2.84
CA LEU A 374 2.53 6.45 -2.82
C LEU A 374 3.19 7.26 -3.95
N TYR A 375 4.51 7.15 -4.12
CA TYR A 375 5.22 7.81 -5.23
C TYR A 375 4.81 7.26 -6.60
N ARG A 376 4.48 5.96 -6.69
CA ARG A 376 3.90 5.39 -7.91
C ARG A 376 2.53 5.99 -8.23
N GLN A 377 1.66 6.15 -7.21
CA GLN A 377 0.37 6.82 -7.40
C GLN A 377 0.53 8.29 -7.78
N LEU A 378 1.51 9.02 -7.22
CA LEU A 378 1.81 10.40 -7.63
C LEU A 378 2.26 10.47 -9.10
N HIS A 379 3.05 9.51 -9.59
CA HIS A 379 3.35 9.43 -11.02
C HIS A 379 2.07 9.29 -11.86
N TRP A 380 1.15 8.41 -11.47
CA TRP A 380 -0.11 8.25 -12.18
C TRP A 380 -0.89 9.57 -12.17
N GLN A 381 -1.12 10.14 -10.98
CA GLN A 381 -1.95 11.32 -10.81
C GLN A 381 -1.37 12.58 -11.47
N THR A 382 -0.05 12.71 -11.58
CA THR A 382 0.60 13.91 -12.16
C THR A 382 1.07 13.72 -13.60
N GLY A 383 1.22 12.48 -14.04
CA GLY A 383 1.92 12.15 -15.28
C GLY A 383 3.44 12.34 -15.21
N SER A 384 4.00 12.85 -14.11
CA SER A 384 5.41 13.22 -14.02
C SER A 384 6.33 11.99 -13.94
N PRO A 385 7.36 11.88 -14.79
CA PRO A 385 8.35 10.81 -14.67
C PRO A 385 9.24 10.96 -13.44
N ARG A 386 9.28 12.14 -12.77
CA ARG A 386 10.06 12.36 -11.55
C ARG A 386 9.59 11.44 -10.42
N PHE A 387 8.30 11.42 -10.12
CA PHE A 387 7.75 10.53 -9.08
C PHE A 387 7.92 9.04 -9.42
N ALA A 388 7.91 8.68 -10.70
CA ALA A 388 8.22 7.31 -11.10
C ALA A 388 9.68 6.94 -10.87
N HIS A 389 10.61 7.86 -11.20
CA HIS A 389 12.02 7.68 -10.90
C HIS A 389 12.28 7.54 -9.40
N MET A 390 11.62 8.37 -8.59
CA MET A 390 11.67 8.30 -7.13
C MET A 390 11.16 6.95 -6.59
N SER A 391 10.04 6.44 -7.12
CA SER A 391 9.53 5.10 -6.80
C SER A 391 10.53 3.99 -7.15
N ASP A 392 11.25 4.12 -8.28
CA ASP A 392 12.30 3.17 -8.67
C ASP A 392 13.50 3.20 -7.71
N LEU A 393 13.93 4.39 -7.31
CA LEU A 393 15.03 4.56 -6.35
C LEU A 393 14.68 3.92 -5.00
N LEU A 394 13.47 4.16 -4.49
CA LEU A 394 13.00 3.54 -3.25
C LEU A 394 12.94 2.00 -3.40
N THR A 395 12.41 1.51 -4.52
CA THR A 395 12.36 0.06 -4.81
C THR A 395 13.76 -0.57 -4.80
N ASP A 396 14.76 0.14 -5.32
CA ASP A 396 16.14 -0.33 -5.34
C ASP A 396 16.81 -0.25 -3.96
N ASP A 397 16.47 0.79 -3.18
CA ASP A 397 17.00 1.00 -1.84
C ASP A 397 16.52 -0.09 -0.87
N PHE A 398 15.23 -0.44 -0.84
CA PHE A 398 14.71 -1.48 0.07
C PHE A 398 13.52 -2.24 -0.55
N PRO A 399 13.77 -3.23 -1.42
CA PRO A 399 12.71 -3.96 -2.13
C PRO A 399 11.85 -4.80 -1.18
N ALA A 400 10.59 -5.04 -1.54
CA ALA A 400 9.71 -5.91 -0.78
C ALA A 400 10.29 -7.34 -0.66
N GLY A 401 10.29 -7.87 0.56
CA GLY A 401 10.88 -9.16 0.91
C GLY A 401 10.07 -10.39 0.48
N GLN A 402 8.76 -10.20 0.23
CA GLN A 402 7.79 -11.29 0.07
C GLN A 402 7.85 -11.94 -1.32
N LEU A 403 8.22 -13.21 -1.35
CA LEU A 403 8.19 -14.01 -2.57
C LEU A 403 6.92 -14.87 -2.64
N PRO A 404 6.37 -15.11 -3.84
CA PRO A 404 5.44 -16.22 -4.06
C PRO A 404 6.04 -17.54 -3.57
N ALA A 405 5.19 -18.48 -3.14
CA ALA A 405 5.63 -19.83 -2.82
C ALA A 405 6.43 -20.46 -3.97
N ASP A 406 7.40 -21.31 -3.62
CA ASP A 406 8.24 -22.04 -4.56
C ASP A 406 9.02 -21.17 -5.56
N SER A 407 9.32 -19.92 -5.18
CA SER A 407 10.05 -18.97 -6.02
C SER A 407 11.46 -19.48 -6.35
N PRO A 408 11.77 -19.76 -7.64
CA PRO A 408 12.98 -20.47 -8.01
C PRO A 408 14.20 -19.55 -8.02
N VAL A 409 15.26 -19.95 -7.31
CA VAL A 409 16.59 -19.33 -7.36
C VAL A 409 17.54 -20.27 -8.09
N VAL A 410 18.27 -19.71 -9.06
CA VAL A 410 19.33 -20.40 -9.79
C VAL A 410 20.66 -20.07 -9.15
N LEU A 411 21.44 -21.11 -8.83
CA LEU A 411 22.84 -21.04 -8.43
C LEU A 411 23.66 -21.65 -9.55
N ALA A 412 24.48 -20.84 -10.24
CA ALA A 412 25.36 -21.31 -11.30
C ALA A 412 26.38 -22.33 -10.79
N ALA A 413 27.01 -23.08 -11.69
CA ALA A 413 28.17 -23.89 -11.34
C ALA A 413 29.29 -23.01 -10.75
N GLY A 414 30.06 -23.55 -9.82
CA GLY A 414 31.14 -22.87 -9.11
C GLY A 414 30.84 -22.61 -7.64
N THR A 415 31.60 -21.69 -7.06
CA THR A 415 31.65 -21.46 -5.61
C THR A 415 30.68 -20.38 -5.16
N HIS A 416 29.82 -20.69 -4.19
CA HIS A 416 28.90 -19.75 -3.55
C HIS A 416 29.22 -19.61 -2.06
N THR A 417 29.02 -18.41 -1.52
CA THR A 417 29.07 -18.17 -0.08
C THR A 417 27.63 -18.06 0.43
N LEU A 418 27.31 -18.89 1.40
CA LEU A 418 26.03 -18.89 2.09
C LEU A 418 26.19 -18.34 3.50
N TYR A 419 25.17 -17.64 3.99
CA TYR A 419 25.16 -16.99 5.30
C TYR A 419 23.97 -17.43 6.14
N ARG A 420 24.10 -17.35 7.47
CA ARG A 420 22.96 -17.25 8.38
C ARG A 420 22.98 -15.86 8.99
N TYR A 421 21.87 -15.15 8.86
CA TYR A 421 21.68 -13.85 9.48
C TYR A 421 20.70 -13.96 10.65
N ASP A 422 20.89 -13.13 11.66
CA ASP A 422 19.97 -13.01 12.78
C ASP A 422 18.75 -12.20 12.37
N THR A 423 17.72 -12.91 11.92
CA THR A 423 16.46 -12.35 11.43
C THR A 423 15.31 -12.72 12.36
N ASN A 424 14.09 -12.23 12.11
CA ASN A 424 12.92 -12.87 12.71
C ASN A 424 12.72 -14.29 12.14
N THR A 425 11.74 -15.04 12.67
CA THR A 425 11.44 -16.43 12.28
C THR A 425 11.14 -16.58 10.78
N ASP A 426 10.50 -15.57 10.19
CA ASP A 426 10.09 -15.57 8.78
C ASP A 426 11.20 -15.10 7.82
N GLY A 427 12.35 -14.67 8.37
CA GLY A 427 13.45 -14.13 7.60
C GLY A 427 13.42 -12.61 7.41
N ASP A 428 12.43 -11.90 7.94
CA ASP A 428 12.30 -10.45 7.85
C ASP A 428 13.22 -9.72 8.85
N PHE A 429 13.48 -8.45 8.58
CA PHE A 429 14.33 -7.61 9.41
C PHE A 429 13.71 -7.36 10.79
N LEU A 430 14.50 -7.50 11.84
CA LEU A 430 14.15 -7.11 13.19
C LEU A 430 15.24 -6.19 13.74
N ALA A 431 14.87 -4.96 14.11
CA ALA A 431 15.83 -3.93 14.51
C ALA A 431 16.76 -4.36 15.65
N SER A 432 16.25 -5.11 16.64
CA SER A 432 17.04 -5.61 17.77
C SER A 432 18.09 -6.65 17.38
N LYS A 433 17.99 -7.25 16.19
CA LYS A 433 18.93 -8.27 15.69
C LYS A 433 19.91 -7.74 14.63
N GLY A 434 19.52 -6.66 13.93
CA GLY A 434 20.41 -5.94 13.01
C GLY A 434 20.96 -6.76 11.84
N ASP A 435 20.32 -7.87 11.47
CA ASP A 435 20.84 -8.84 10.50
C ASP A 435 22.28 -9.32 10.81
N ALA A 436 22.63 -9.47 12.09
CA ALA A 436 23.96 -9.93 12.50
C ALA A 436 24.32 -11.26 11.81
N GLU A 437 25.56 -11.39 11.33
CA GLU A 437 26.00 -12.63 10.71
C GLU A 437 26.26 -13.69 11.79
N LEU A 438 25.46 -14.75 11.80
CA LEU A 438 25.55 -15.85 12.75
C LEU A 438 26.48 -16.96 12.26
N ALA A 439 26.53 -17.18 10.94
CA ALA A 439 27.41 -18.18 10.33
C ALA A 439 27.66 -17.86 8.86
N ARG A 440 28.78 -18.37 8.34
CA ARG A 440 29.08 -18.39 6.90
C ARG A 440 29.59 -19.76 6.48
N ARG A 441 29.32 -20.16 5.25
CA ARG A 441 29.90 -21.36 4.64
C ARG A 441 30.11 -21.17 3.15
N THR A 442 31.11 -21.86 2.63
CA THR A 442 31.36 -21.92 1.19
C THR A 442 30.84 -23.25 0.64
N VAL A 443 30.17 -23.21 -0.51
CA VAL A 443 29.64 -24.39 -1.20
C VAL A 443 30.09 -24.36 -2.66
N SER A 444 30.57 -25.48 -3.17
CA SER A 444 30.98 -25.62 -4.57
C SER A 444 30.00 -26.51 -5.30
N LEU A 445 29.40 -26.00 -6.36
CA LEU A 445 28.42 -26.71 -7.18
C LEU A 445 29.07 -27.10 -8.50
N SER A 446 29.10 -28.40 -8.82
CA SER A 446 29.66 -28.90 -10.09
C SER A 446 28.83 -28.53 -11.32
N ARG A 447 27.55 -28.16 -11.12
CA ARG A 447 26.61 -27.76 -12.16
C ARG A 447 25.66 -26.70 -11.63
N ALA A 448 25.03 -25.97 -12.55
CA ALA A 448 23.94 -25.07 -12.19
C ALA A 448 22.83 -25.85 -11.48
N THR A 449 22.41 -25.35 -10.33
CA THR A 449 21.44 -25.97 -9.44
C THR A 449 20.28 -25.00 -9.20
N ARG A 450 19.08 -25.55 -9.01
CA ARG A 450 17.89 -24.78 -8.64
C ARG A 450 17.54 -25.09 -7.18
N ALA A 451 17.20 -24.05 -6.44
CA ALA A 451 16.55 -24.13 -5.14
C ALA A 451 15.33 -23.22 -5.16
N THR A 452 14.53 -23.25 -4.10
CA THR A 452 13.48 -22.25 -3.87
C THR A 452 13.89 -21.30 -2.76
N ALA A 453 13.30 -20.10 -2.76
CA ALA A 453 13.53 -19.10 -1.73
C ALA A 453 12.22 -18.58 -1.14
N SER A 454 12.24 -18.41 0.18
CA SER A 454 11.12 -17.88 0.97
C SER A 454 11.13 -16.36 1.07
N ARG A 455 12.29 -15.73 0.83
CA ARG A 455 12.52 -14.27 0.89
C ARG A 455 13.53 -13.82 -0.15
N ARG A 456 13.32 -12.61 -0.69
CA ARG A 456 14.31 -11.80 -1.42
C ARG A 456 14.31 -10.41 -0.82
N ARG A 457 15.27 -10.07 0.03
CA ARG A 457 15.33 -8.74 0.63
C ARG A 457 16.75 -8.22 0.75
N ARG A 458 16.88 -6.92 0.99
CA ARG A 458 18.15 -6.34 1.39
C ARG A 458 18.54 -6.79 2.80
N ILE A 459 19.81 -7.13 2.96
CA ILE A 459 20.44 -7.39 4.27
C ILE A 459 21.15 -6.11 4.72
N MET A 460 21.00 -5.74 5.99
CA MET A 460 21.57 -4.47 6.51
C MET A 460 23.08 -4.37 6.27
N GLY A 461 23.52 -3.22 5.74
CA GLY A 461 24.93 -2.98 5.38
C GLY A 461 25.45 -3.83 4.22
N ARG A 462 24.57 -4.53 3.48
CA ARG A 462 24.92 -5.50 2.43
C ARG A 462 23.97 -5.37 1.23
N GLY A 463 24.09 -6.32 0.30
CA GLY A 463 23.25 -6.43 -0.89
C GLY A 463 21.89 -7.08 -0.64
N VAL A 464 21.17 -7.30 -1.74
CA VAL A 464 19.98 -8.16 -1.75
C VAL A 464 20.41 -9.62 -1.65
N ALA A 465 19.69 -10.43 -0.88
CA ALA A 465 19.94 -11.85 -0.73
C ALA A 465 18.64 -12.66 -0.74
N TYR A 466 18.78 -13.96 -1.03
CA TYR A 466 17.70 -14.93 -1.04
C TYR A 466 17.80 -15.86 0.15
N ARG A 467 16.71 -16.06 0.90
CA ARG A 467 16.65 -17.10 1.93
C ARG A 467 16.19 -18.41 1.32
N ILE A 468 17.10 -19.36 1.15
CA ILE A 468 16.83 -20.70 0.64
C ILE A 468 15.87 -21.41 1.61
N ASP A 469 14.84 -22.07 1.09
CA ASP A 469 13.85 -22.79 1.92
C ASP A 469 13.73 -24.29 1.62
N THR A 470 14.41 -24.78 0.59
CA THR A 470 14.47 -26.21 0.24
C THR A 470 15.89 -26.76 0.18
N GLY A 471 16.01 -28.08 0.33
CA GLY A 471 17.27 -28.81 0.21
C GLY A 471 18.23 -28.64 1.40
N PRO A 472 19.50 -29.06 1.25
CA PRO A 472 20.48 -29.11 2.35
C PRO A 472 20.90 -27.73 2.88
N TYR A 473 20.48 -26.65 2.22
CA TYR A 473 20.78 -25.27 2.59
C TYR A 473 19.54 -24.48 2.99
N ALA A 474 18.42 -25.15 3.30
CA ALA A 474 17.24 -24.49 3.87
C ALA A 474 17.63 -23.64 5.10
N GLY A 475 17.11 -22.41 5.14
CA GLY A 475 17.41 -21.38 6.13
C GLY A 475 18.70 -20.59 5.89
N TRP A 476 19.55 -20.97 4.92
CA TRP A 476 20.73 -20.19 4.54
C TRP A 476 20.39 -19.12 3.51
N TRP A 477 21.15 -18.03 3.54
CA TRP A 477 21.04 -16.91 2.63
C TRP A 477 22.14 -16.95 1.58
N VAL A 478 21.81 -16.58 0.35
CA VAL A 478 22.77 -16.39 -0.75
C VAL A 478 22.57 -15.03 -1.39
N GLY A 479 23.65 -14.26 -1.58
CA GLY A 479 23.58 -12.92 -2.18
C GLY A 479 23.09 -12.97 -3.63
N GLU A 480 22.30 -11.98 -4.04
CA GLU A 480 21.91 -11.76 -5.44
C GLU A 480 23.11 -11.24 -6.24
N ALA A 481 23.52 -11.99 -7.27
CA ALA A 481 24.62 -11.64 -8.14
C ALA A 481 24.43 -12.29 -9.51
N PHE A 482 23.81 -11.60 -10.46
CA PHE A 482 23.64 -12.15 -11.82
C PHE A 482 24.99 -12.26 -12.56
N PRO A 483 25.29 -13.36 -13.29
CA PRO A 483 24.46 -14.57 -13.49
C PRO A 483 24.75 -15.70 -12.48
N LYS A 484 25.55 -15.44 -11.44
CA LYS A 484 25.98 -16.43 -10.45
C LYS A 484 24.83 -16.94 -9.58
N SER A 485 24.03 -16.05 -9.00
CA SER A 485 22.93 -16.38 -8.08
C SER A 485 21.77 -15.41 -8.32
N TYR A 486 20.65 -15.90 -8.84
CA TYR A 486 19.54 -15.04 -9.22
C TYR A 486 18.16 -15.71 -9.12
N LEU A 487 17.14 -14.92 -8.81
CA LEU A 487 15.74 -15.31 -8.83
C LEU A 487 15.26 -15.40 -10.27
N LEU A 488 14.75 -16.56 -10.68
CA LEU A 488 14.31 -16.81 -12.04
C LEU A 488 12.87 -16.32 -12.28
N GLY A 489 12.70 -15.46 -13.29
CA GLY A 489 11.42 -14.87 -13.67
C GLY A 489 11.33 -13.37 -13.40
N GLU A 490 10.13 -12.83 -13.56
CA GLU A 490 9.74 -11.43 -13.31
C GLU A 490 9.27 -11.30 -11.85
N TYR A 491 9.81 -10.33 -11.11
CA TYR A 491 9.48 -10.03 -9.72
C TYR A 491 9.41 -8.52 -9.47
N LEU A 492 8.55 -8.07 -8.56
CA LEU A 492 8.29 -6.65 -8.28
C LEU A 492 7.95 -5.81 -9.54
N PRO A 493 6.93 -6.18 -10.33
CA PRO A 493 6.52 -5.37 -11.46
C PRO A 493 5.97 -4.02 -11.00
N SER A 494 6.49 -2.94 -11.59
CA SER A 494 5.95 -1.58 -11.50
C SER A 494 5.48 -1.15 -12.88
N VAL A 495 4.20 -0.83 -13.00
CA VAL A 495 3.58 -0.38 -14.26
C VAL A 495 3.48 1.14 -14.26
N TYR A 496 3.87 1.76 -15.38
CA TYR A 496 3.83 3.21 -15.56
C TYR A 496 2.67 3.59 -16.47
N ARG A 497 1.90 4.58 -16.01
CA ARG A 497 0.85 5.25 -16.78
C ARG A 497 0.88 6.73 -16.39
N PRO A 498 1.22 7.66 -17.30
CA PRO A 498 1.64 7.44 -18.69
C PRO A 498 2.92 6.61 -18.79
N GLN A 499 3.17 6.03 -19.98
CA GLN A 499 4.42 5.33 -20.25
C GLN A 499 5.62 6.29 -20.11
N ARG A 500 6.75 5.75 -19.69
CA ARG A 500 8.00 6.50 -19.52
C ARG A 500 8.90 6.34 -20.74
N SER A 501 9.95 7.13 -20.81
CA SER A 501 10.95 7.07 -21.88
C SER A 501 12.33 6.65 -21.35
N LEU A 502 13.01 5.81 -22.13
CA LEU A 502 14.41 5.47 -21.93
C LEU A 502 15.24 5.89 -23.16
N VAL A 503 16.53 6.14 -22.94
CA VAL A 503 17.53 6.52 -23.94
C VAL A 503 18.62 5.46 -23.97
N PHE A 504 18.80 4.85 -25.14
CA PHE A 504 19.96 4.04 -25.46
C PHE A 504 21.17 4.96 -25.72
N PRO A 505 22.34 4.67 -25.12
CA PRO A 505 23.57 5.41 -25.43
C PRO A 505 24.02 5.21 -26.89
N ALA A 506 24.69 6.23 -27.44
CA ALA A 506 25.28 6.14 -28.78
C ALA A 506 26.53 5.24 -28.77
N GLY A 507 26.75 4.48 -29.84
CA GLY A 507 27.96 3.68 -30.05
C GLY A 507 28.12 2.44 -29.16
N THR A 508 27.26 2.26 -28.16
CA THR A 508 27.33 1.12 -27.23
C THR A 508 26.32 0.04 -27.63
N GLY A 509 26.79 -1.22 -27.71
CA GLY A 509 25.92 -2.37 -27.90
C GLY A 509 25.12 -2.68 -26.64
N VAL A 510 23.80 -2.56 -26.72
CA VAL A 510 22.87 -2.82 -25.61
C VAL A 510 22.10 -4.11 -25.86
N VAL A 511 22.12 -5.02 -24.88
CA VAL A 511 21.45 -6.31 -24.99
C VAL A 511 20.00 -6.22 -24.50
N CYS A 512 19.08 -6.46 -25.43
CA CYS A 512 17.65 -6.58 -25.17
C CYS A 512 17.22 -8.05 -25.21
N ARG A 513 16.43 -8.49 -24.23
CA ARG A 513 15.96 -9.87 -24.11
C ARG A 513 14.44 -9.96 -24.07
N ARG A 514 13.87 -10.94 -24.74
CA ARG A 514 12.45 -11.32 -24.59
C ARG A 514 12.41 -12.65 -23.85
N PHE A 515 11.54 -12.76 -22.86
CA PHE A 515 11.37 -13.97 -22.05
C PHE A 515 10.12 -14.74 -22.49
N GLY A 516 10.23 -16.07 -22.51
CA GLY A 516 9.12 -16.99 -22.79
C GLY A 516 8.22 -17.22 -21.58
N ARG A 517 7.14 -17.98 -21.77
CA ARG A 517 6.22 -18.36 -20.68
C ARG A 517 6.88 -19.24 -19.63
N ASP A 518 7.90 -19.99 -20.03
CA ASP A 518 8.76 -20.83 -19.18
C ASP A 518 9.82 -20.03 -18.41
N ARG A 519 9.79 -18.68 -18.50
CA ARG A 519 10.77 -17.75 -17.93
C ARG A 519 12.17 -17.85 -18.55
N ALA A 520 12.35 -18.66 -19.59
CA ALA A 520 13.60 -18.75 -20.33
C ALA A 520 13.76 -17.56 -21.30
N VAL A 521 14.98 -17.30 -21.76
CA VAL A 521 15.22 -16.29 -22.78
C VAL A 521 14.72 -16.83 -24.12
N ALA A 522 13.62 -16.28 -24.62
CA ALA A 522 13.01 -16.66 -25.89
C ALA A 522 13.67 -15.95 -27.09
N ALA A 523 14.23 -14.75 -26.90
CA ALA A 523 14.99 -14.05 -27.92
C ALA A 523 16.00 -13.08 -27.29
N THR A 524 17.15 -12.93 -27.94
CA THR A 524 18.16 -11.91 -27.60
C THR A 524 18.42 -11.06 -28.83
N ARG A 525 18.49 -9.74 -28.65
CA ARG A 525 18.93 -8.79 -29.67
C ARG A 525 19.94 -7.86 -29.05
N THR A 526 21.08 -7.67 -29.70
CA THR A 526 22.00 -6.59 -29.37
C THR A 526 21.76 -5.46 -30.35
N VAL A 527 21.48 -4.27 -29.85
CA VAL A 527 21.24 -3.08 -30.66
C VAL A 527 22.33 -2.05 -30.40
N THR A 528 22.77 -1.38 -31.46
CA THR A 528 23.72 -0.27 -31.39
C THR A 528 23.16 0.86 -32.22
N PHE A 529 23.14 2.08 -31.68
CA PHE A 529 22.65 3.26 -32.37
C PHE A 529 23.80 4.25 -32.60
N ALA A 530 23.87 4.85 -33.78
CA ALA A 530 24.89 5.85 -34.11
C ALA A 530 24.73 7.16 -33.29
N LYS A 531 23.52 7.42 -32.81
CA LYS A 531 23.16 8.58 -31.96
C LYS A 531 22.31 8.07 -30.78
N PRO A 532 22.18 8.83 -29.68
CA PRO A 532 21.29 8.43 -28.60
C PRO A 532 19.87 8.20 -29.12
N SER A 533 19.28 7.06 -28.78
CA SER A 533 17.99 6.62 -29.35
C SER A 533 16.96 6.44 -28.24
N ARG A 534 15.74 6.96 -28.44
CA ARG A 534 14.68 6.93 -27.43
C ARG A 534 13.70 5.80 -27.69
N ALA A 535 13.22 5.17 -26.63
CA ALA A 535 12.10 4.23 -26.70
C ALA A 535 11.18 4.39 -25.48
N PRO A 536 9.86 4.23 -25.65
CA PRO A 536 8.95 4.20 -24.52
C PRO A 536 9.02 2.84 -23.79
N PHE A 537 8.81 2.85 -22.48
CA PHE A 537 8.67 1.66 -21.65
C PHE A 537 7.47 1.80 -20.70
N ASP A 538 6.72 0.71 -20.54
CA ASP A 538 5.47 0.67 -19.76
C ASP A 538 5.63 -0.01 -18.41
N ARG A 539 6.79 -0.66 -18.17
CA ARG A 539 7.03 -1.44 -16.98
C ARG A 539 8.50 -1.53 -16.60
N ARG A 540 8.76 -1.57 -15.30
CA ARG A 540 10.02 -1.97 -14.69
C ARG A 540 9.81 -3.18 -13.79
N SER A 541 10.76 -4.10 -13.72
CA SER A 541 10.70 -5.26 -12.84
C SER A 541 12.11 -5.82 -12.59
N VAL A 542 12.29 -6.59 -11.53
CA VAL A 542 13.45 -7.46 -11.36
C VAL A 542 13.23 -8.72 -12.19
N VAL A 543 13.92 -8.84 -13.33
CA VAL A 543 13.88 -10.03 -14.17
C VAL A 543 15.21 -10.76 -14.10
N ASN A 544 15.18 -12.03 -13.68
CA ASN A 544 16.39 -12.83 -13.49
C ASN A 544 17.42 -12.15 -12.55
N GLY A 545 16.95 -11.60 -11.43
CA GLY A 545 17.78 -10.91 -10.44
C GLY A 545 18.36 -9.56 -10.91
N ARG A 546 17.84 -8.96 -11.99
CA ARG A 546 18.29 -7.64 -12.49
C ARG A 546 17.12 -6.68 -12.66
N PRO A 547 17.26 -5.39 -12.31
CA PRO A 547 16.27 -4.38 -12.69
C PRO A 547 16.25 -4.19 -14.21
N MET A 548 15.11 -4.44 -14.82
CA MET A 548 14.89 -4.37 -16.26
C MET A 548 13.70 -3.46 -16.59
N CYS A 549 13.73 -2.81 -17.75
CA CYS A 549 12.66 -2.00 -18.32
C CYS A 549 12.07 -2.70 -19.55
N ARG A 550 10.74 -2.83 -19.64
CA ARG A 550 10.03 -3.45 -20.77
C ARG A 550 9.63 -2.40 -21.79
N ILE A 551 10.20 -2.48 -22.98
CA ILE A 551 9.95 -1.55 -24.08
C ILE A 551 8.52 -1.73 -24.60
N ALA A 552 7.78 -0.63 -24.72
CA ALA A 552 6.34 -0.64 -24.99
C ALA A 552 5.98 -0.51 -26.49
N ALA A 553 6.89 0.03 -27.32
CA ALA A 553 6.63 0.30 -28.73
C ALA A 553 7.88 0.13 -29.61
N GLY A 554 7.69 0.21 -30.94
CA GLY A 554 8.75 0.09 -31.93
C GLY A 554 9.25 -1.34 -32.15
N ALA A 555 10.38 -1.47 -32.85
CA ALA A 555 10.96 -2.77 -33.25
C ALA A 555 11.39 -3.65 -32.06
N LEU A 556 11.55 -3.06 -30.88
CA LEU A 556 11.90 -3.73 -29.63
C LEU A 556 10.70 -3.91 -28.68
N LYS A 557 9.46 -3.68 -29.14
CA LYS A 557 8.26 -3.88 -28.32
C LYS A 557 8.25 -5.25 -27.65
N GLY A 558 8.06 -5.27 -26.33
CA GLY A 558 8.05 -6.47 -25.50
C GLY A 558 9.43 -7.02 -25.12
N PHE A 559 10.52 -6.42 -25.59
CA PHE A 559 11.86 -6.72 -25.09
C PHE A 559 12.13 -5.98 -23.78
N TRP A 560 12.91 -6.62 -22.93
CA TRP A 560 13.45 -6.09 -21.68
C TRP A 560 14.89 -5.64 -21.90
N VAL A 561 15.22 -4.47 -21.39
CA VAL A 561 16.58 -3.92 -21.35
C VAL A 561 17.00 -3.71 -19.89
N PHE A 562 18.27 -3.93 -19.59
CA PHE A 562 18.78 -3.67 -18.24
C PHE A 562 18.75 -2.19 -17.94
N ALA A 563 18.19 -1.81 -16.78
CA ALA A 563 18.05 -0.42 -16.39
C ALA A 563 19.41 0.30 -16.24
N GLY A 564 20.50 -0.43 -16.00
CA GLY A 564 21.85 0.13 -15.94
C GLY A 564 22.52 0.39 -17.29
N ASP A 565 22.00 -0.18 -18.39
CA ASP A 565 22.55 0.02 -19.74
C ASP A 565 21.85 1.19 -20.48
N VAL A 566 20.88 1.85 -19.84
CA VAL A 566 20.06 2.93 -20.42
C VAL A 566 19.85 4.07 -19.42
N VAL A 567 19.45 5.23 -19.94
CA VAL A 567 19.03 6.38 -19.11
C VAL A 567 17.52 6.54 -19.21
N THR A 568 16.81 6.49 -18.10
CA THR A 568 15.37 6.76 -18.02
C THR A 568 15.11 8.25 -17.75
N ASP A 569 13.96 8.75 -18.19
CA ASP A 569 13.47 10.09 -17.83
C ASP A 569 13.24 10.28 -16.32
N GLY A 570 13.02 11.54 -15.90
CA GLY A 570 12.68 11.89 -14.51
C GLY A 570 13.84 11.87 -13.51
N ARG A 571 15.08 11.66 -13.99
CA ARG A 571 16.31 11.79 -13.17
C ARG A 571 16.56 13.21 -12.70
#